data_AF-G0MVZ9-F1
#
_entry.id   AF-G0MVZ9-F1
#
_cell.length_a   1.000
_cell.length_b   1.000
_cell.length_c   1.000
_cell.angle_alpha   90.00
_cell.angle_beta   90.00
_cell.angle_gamma   90.00
#
_symmetry.space_group_name_H-M   'P 1'
#
loop_
_entity.id
_entity.type
_entity.pdbx_description
1 polymer ?
#
loop_
_entity_poly.entity_id
_entity_poly.type
_entity_poly.pdbx_seq_one_letter_code
_entity_poly.pdbx_strand_id
1 'polypeptide(L)'
;MAPDKKRTLYIQVDSTEANIKEKNPPTRIGENTWTVETYLDDNDYSDFLAVRVRCNENVYSNLWSCNASVRVLLREDSSDEPYKVRKECSKTFTHDDDELDDKIEEWDKLTNPGNKYLFHEKYIRLLVEITVHSTTGWKTCHFEQFDTPTQHLTDVVLVVDGKKFHVSKQVLAMQSKYFHTLFFGDFKEKSEEEVTIGDVNCYDFCRLLNFVYPSTQEFSKYNIDVTLRLADRFEFWSVTERACEFLKHTTEVNVIDKLEYAEMYNLASLQKHCLDSFATLQEIFVAANQNHYRKLSDATLSLMFQRGADLMEKGNLYSP
;
A
#
# COMPACT_ATOMS: atom_id res chain seq x y z
N MET A 1 -21.84 14.31 2.11
CA MET A 1 -22.48 13.15 1.43
C MET A 1 -22.30 11.94 2.33
N ALA A 2 -23.35 11.16 2.60
CA ALA A 2 -23.18 9.88 3.29
C ALA A 2 -22.30 8.96 2.41
N PRO A 3 -21.32 8.23 2.98
CA PRO A 3 -20.48 7.35 2.19
C PRO A 3 -21.32 6.26 1.54
N ASP A 4 -21.01 5.93 0.29
CA ASP A 4 -21.73 4.89 -0.45
C ASP A 4 -21.51 3.53 0.23
N LYS A 5 -22.61 2.90 0.62
CA LYS A 5 -22.61 1.62 1.36
C LYS A 5 -22.60 0.40 0.45
N LYS A 6 -22.70 0.58 -0.87
CA LYS A 6 -22.63 -0.52 -1.82
C LYS A 6 -21.64 -0.18 -2.93
N ARG A 7 -20.80 -1.14 -3.31
CA ARG A 7 -19.90 -0.97 -4.46
C ARG A 7 -19.66 -2.30 -5.17
N THR A 8 -19.48 -2.21 -6.48
CA THR A 8 -19.06 -3.33 -7.32
C THR A 8 -17.60 -3.15 -7.70
N LEU A 9 -16.78 -4.15 -7.41
CA LEU A 9 -15.36 -4.21 -7.74
C LEU A 9 -15.17 -5.14 -8.93
N TYR A 10 -14.35 -4.71 -9.89
CA TYR A 10 -14.07 -5.47 -11.10
C TYR A 10 -12.67 -6.07 -11.00
N ILE A 11 -12.56 -7.36 -11.26
CA ILE A 11 -11.28 -8.06 -11.39
C ILE A 11 -11.25 -8.79 -12.73
N GLN A 12 -10.15 -8.62 -13.44
CA GLN A 12 -9.86 -9.34 -14.66
C GLN A 12 -8.67 -10.26 -14.40
N VAL A 13 -8.88 -11.55 -14.61
CA VAL A 13 -7.86 -12.58 -14.45
C VAL A 13 -7.34 -12.98 -15.82
N ASP A 14 -6.03 -12.93 -16.01
CA ASP A 14 -5.37 -13.40 -17.22
C ASP A 14 -5.09 -14.90 -17.13
N SER A 15 -5.75 -15.71 -17.97
CA SER A 15 -5.60 -17.17 -17.93
C SER A 15 -4.28 -17.67 -18.50
N THR A 16 -3.45 -16.79 -19.08
CA THR A 16 -2.16 -17.15 -19.70
C THR A 16 -0.97 -16.92 -18.78
N GLU A 17 -1.18 -16.28 -17.63
CA GLU A 17 -0.12 -16.05 -16.67
C GLU A 17 0.23 -17.33 -15.89
N ALA A 18 1.54 -17.49 -15.63
CA ALA A 18 2.05 -18.65 -14.89
C ALA A 18 1.68 -18.63 -13.39
N ASN A 19 1.36 -17.46 -12.84
CA ASN A 19 0.96 -17.30 -11.45
C ASN A 19 -0.27 -16.39 -11.38
N ILE A 20 -1.43 -17.01 -11.29
CA ILE A 20 -2.70 -16.30 -11.29
C ILE A 20 -2.90 -15.68 -9.92
N LYS A 21 -2.60 -14.39 -9.83
CA LYS A 21 -2.78 -13.61 -8.61
C LYS A 21 -3.07 -12.14 -8.94
N GLU A 22 -4.33 -11.77 -8.87
CA GLU A 22 -4.79 -10.41 -9.17
C GLU A 22 -5.42 -9.80 -7.93
N LYS A 23 -4.99 -8.59 -7.55
CA LYS A 23 -5.50 -7.90 -6.36
C LYS A 23 -5.87 -6.47 -6.74
N ASN A 24 -7.08 -6.06 -6.36
CA ASN A 24 -7.51 -4.68 -6.56
C ASN A 24 -6.79 -3.74 -5.56
N PRO A 25 -6.65 -2.44 -5.88
CA PRO A 25 -6.22 -1.47 -4.90
C PRO A 25 -7.24 -1.39 -3.74
N PRO A 26 -6.79 -1.13 -2.50
CA PRO A 26 -7.68 -0.92 -1.36
C PRO A 26 -8.76 0.10 -1.68
N THR A 27 -10.03 -0.31 -1.58
CA THR A 27 -11.18 0.48 -1.99
C THR A 27 -12.10 0.76 -0.81
N ARG A 28 -12.46 2.03 -0.61
CA ARG A 28 -13.38 2.43 0.46
C ARG A 28 -14.84 2.16 0.09
N ILE A 29 -15.56 1.50 0.98
CA ILE A 29 -17.02 1.24 0.91
C ILE A 29 -17.58 1.47 2.31
N GLY A 30 -18.50 2.42 2.45
CA GLY A 30 -18.90 2.95 3.75
C GLY A 30 -17.70 3.55 4.51
N GLU A 31 -17.47 3.06 5.72
CA GLU A 31 -16.36 3.46 6.58
C GLU A 31 -15.17 2.48 6.55
N ASN A 32 -15.30 1.40 5.76
CA ASN A 32 -14.36 0.29 5.74
C ASN A 32 -13.53 0.29 4.46
N THR A 33 -12.30 -0.21 4.55
CA THR A 33 -11.41 -0.41 3.39
C THR A 33 -11.46 -1.87 2.99
N TRP A 34 -11.67 -2.14 1.70
CA TRP A 34 -11.83 -3.49 1.18
C TRP A 34 -10.78 -3.81 0.15
N THR A 35 -10.21 -5.02 0.23
CA THR A 35 -9.36 -5.60 -0.80
C THR A 35 -9.96 -6.92 -1.26
N VAL A 36 -9.82 -7.20 -2.55
CA VAL A 36 -10.28 -8.41 -3.22
C VAL A 36 -9.10 -8.92 -4.03
N GLU A 37 -8.76 -10.17 -3.77
CA GLU A 37 -7.66 -10.89 -4.40
C GLU A 37 -8.24 -12.18 -5.01
N THR A 38 -7.89 -12.46 -6.26
CA THR A 38 -8.15 -13.77 -6.89
C THR A 38 -6.86 -14.55 -6.97
N TYR A 39 -6.93 -15.84 -6.73
CA TYR A 39 -5.79 -16.74 -6.84
C TYR A 39 -6.24 -18.16 -7.23
N LEU A 40 -5.30 -18.99 -7.67
CA LEU A 40 -5.55 -20.43 -7.82
C LEU A 40 -5.31 -21.15 -6.50
N ASP A 41 -6.35 -21.80 -6.00
CA ASP A 41 -6.29 -22.69 -4.86
C ASP A 41 -6.00 -24.12 -5.35
N ASP A 42 -4.70 -24.44 -5.32
CA ASP A 42 -4.15 -25.75 -5.67
C ASP A 42 -4.44 -26.73 -4.52
N ASN A 43 -5.35 -27.68 -4.77
CA ASN A 43 -5.61 -28.82 -3.90
C ASN A 43 -5.25 -30.09 -4.66
N ASP A 44 -4.91 -31.17 -3.93
CA ASP A 44 -4.44 -32.46 -4.48
C ASP A 44 -5.31 -33.11 -5.58
N TYR A 45 -6.51 -32.59 -5.88
CA TYR A 45 -7.47 -33.16 -6.83
C TYR A 45 -7.81 -32.25 -8.02
N SER A 46 -7.80 -30.93 -7.87
CA SER A 46 -8.17 -29.98 -8.94
C SER A 46 -7.94 -28.52 -8.53
N ASP A 47 -7.53 -27.70 -9.50
CA ASP A 47 -7.36 -26.26 -9.33
C ASP A 47 -8.70 -25.52 -9.33
N PHE A 48 -8.90 -24.66 -8.33
CA PHE A 48 -10.05 -23.77 -8.26
C PHE A 48 -9.62 -22.31 -8.36
N LEU A 49 -10.40 -21.51 -9.10
CA LEU A 49 -10.32 -20.06 -8.96
C LEU A 49 -10.98 -19.68 -7.63
N ALA A 50 -10.18 -19.13 -6.71
CA ALA A 50 -10.65 -18.65 -5.41
C ALA A 50 -10.66 -17.11 -5.38
N VAL A 51 -11.55 -16.56 -4.55
CA VAL A 51 -11.63 -15.14 -4.24
C VAL A 51 -11.47 -14.95 -2.74
N ARG A 52 -10.49 -14.13 -2.38
CA ARG A 52 -10.26 -13.65 -1.02
C ARG A 52 -10.70 -12.19 -0.93
N VAL A 53 -11.64 -11.89 -0.05
CA VAL A 53 -12.10 -10.54 0.27
C VAL A 53 -11.67 -10.20 1.69
N ARG A 54 -10.94 -9.12 1.88
CA ARG A 54 -10.56 -8.62 3.22
C ARG A 54 -11.20 -7.28 3.52
N CYS A 55 -11.63 -7.12 4.76
CA CYS A 55 -12.17 -5.87 5.30
C CYS A 55 -11.20 -5.30 6.34
N ASN A 56 -10.81 -4.04 6.19
CA ASN A 56 -9.89 -3.34 7.09
C ASN A 56 -8.58 -4.12 7.33
N GLU A 57 -8.01 -4.67 6.24
CA GLU A 57 -6.70 -5.32 6.25
C GLU A 57 -5.68 -4.44 6.99
N ASN A 58 -4.93 -5.03 7.92
CA ASN A 58 -3.96 -4.37 8.80
C ASN A 58 -4.53 -3.43 9.89
N VAL A 59 -5.83 -3.52 10.21
CA VAL A 59 -6.41 -2.85 11.38
C VAL A 59 -6.51 -3.81 12.57
N TYR A 60 -5.51 -3.75 13.44
CA TYR A 60 -5.34 -4.62 14.62
C TYR A 60 -6.24 -4.30 15.83
N SER A 61 -7.29 -3.47 15.65
CA SER A 61 -8.15 -3.07 16.77
C SER A 61 -9.32 -4.05 16.93
N ASN A 62 -9.47 -4.64 18.12
CA ASN A 62 -10.63 -5.49 18.43
C ASN A 62 -11.94 -4.69 18.63
N LEU A 63 -11.88 -3.35 18.53
CA LEU A 63 -13.06 -2.51 18.70
C LEU A 63 -13.90 -2.42 17.42
N TRP A 64 -13.31 -2.66 16.25
CA TRP A 64 -14.04 -2.55 14.99
C TRP A 64 -14.79 -3.83 14.61
N SER A 65 -15.98 -3.66 14.04
CA SER A 65 -16.69 -4.72 13.34
C SER A 65 -17.44 -4.15 12.14
N CYS A 66 -17.59 -4.94 11.08
CA CYS A 66 -18.32 -4.55 9.88
C CYS A 66 -19.27 -5.67 9.47
N ASN A 67 -20.58 -5.42 9.54
CA ASN A 67 -21.57 -6.34 8.99
C ASN A 67 -21.77 -6.04 7.51
N ALA A 68 -21.44 -6.99 6.64
CA ALA A 68 -21.52 -6.80 5.20
C ALA A 68 -21.94 -8.09 4.47
N SER A 69 -22.53 -7.90 3.30
CA SER A 69 -22.79 -8.95 2.32
C SER A 69 -21.82 -8.84 1.16
N VAL A 70 -21.25 -9.97 0.74
CA VAL A 70 -20.38 -10.08 -0.42
C VAL A 70 -21.04 -11.03 -1.41
N ARG A 71 -21.11 -10.61 -2.68
CA ARG A 71 -21.56 -11.44 -3.80
C ARG A 71 -20.48 -11.48 -4.86
N VAL A 72 -20.06 -12.68 -5.24
CA VAL A 72 -19.14 -12.90 -6.35
C VAL A 72 -19.96 -13.32 -7.56
N LEU A 73 -19.83 -12.56 -8.64
CA LEU A 73 -20.53 -12.81 -9.89
C LEU A 73 -19.55 -13.08 -11.02
N LEU A 74 -19.92 -14.05 -11.85
CA LEU A 74 -19.18 -14.47 -13.03
C LEU A 74 -20.09 -14.34 -14.26
N ARG A 75 -19.51 -13.95 -15.39
CA ARG A 75 -20.25 -13.81 -16.65
C ARG A 75 -19.59 -14.65 -17.74
N GLU A 76 -20.42 -15.23 -18.60
CA GLU A 76 -20.01 -15.86 -19.85
C GLU A 76 -19.82 -14.79 -20.94
N ASP A 77 -18.83 -14.95 -21.81
CA ASP A 77 -18.58 -14.19 -23.04
C ASP A 77 -19.64 -14.51 -24.11
N SER A 78 -20.90 -14.27 -23.74
CA SER A 78 -22.01 -14.15 -24.67
C SER A 78 -22.64 -12.77 -24.43
N SER A 79 -22.94 -12.07 -25.53
CA SER A 79 -23.29 -10.66 -25.52
C SER A 79 -24.54 -10.31 -24.70
N ASP A 80 -25.39 -11.29 -24.37
CA ASP A 80 -26.70 -11.10 -23.71
C ASP A 80 -26.90 -11.81 -22.36
N GLU A 81 -25.97 -12.65 -21.87
CA GLU A 81 -26.16 -13.32 -20.58
C GLU A 81 -25.78 -12.40 -19.40
N PRO A 82 -26.64 -12.28 -18.36
CA PRO A 82 -26.33 -11.50 -17.17
C PRO A 82 -25.25 -12.18 -16.32
N TYR A 83 -24.60 -11.38 -15.47
CA TYR A 83 -23.72 -11.90 -14.42
C TYR A 83 -24.49 -12.87 -13.49
N LYS A 84 -23.99 -14.09 -13.35
CA LYS A 84 -24.55 -15.12 -12.48
C LYS A 84 -23.83 -15.08 -11.14
N VAL A 85 -24.60 -15.06 -10.05
CA VAL A 85 -24.06 -15.13 -8.69
C VAL A 85 -23.50 -16.54 -8.46
N ARG A 86 -22.20 -16.62 -8.18
CA ARG A 86 -21.50 -17.88 -7.86
C ARG A 86 -21.42 -18.10 -6.35
N LYS A 87 -21.19 -17.02 -5.61
CA LYS A 87 -21.15 -17.03 -4.14
C LYS A 87 -21.89 -15.82 -3.60
N GLU A 88 -22.66 -16.04 -2.55
CA GLU A 88 -23.22 -14.99 -1.72
C GLU A 88 -23.03 -15.36 -0.25
N CYS A 89 -22.53 -14.42 0.52
CA CYS A 89 -22.28 -14.58 1.93
C CYS A 89 -22.58 -13.27 2.66
N SER A 90 -22.96 -13.38 3.93
CA SER A 90 -23.10 -12.24 4.82
C SER A 90 -22.45 -12.60 6.14
N LYS A 91 -21.51 -11.78 6.58
CA LYS A 91 -20.81 -11.98 7.85
C LYS A 91 -20.50 -10.65 8.52
N THR A 92 -20.14 -10.74 9.79
CA THR A 92 -19.53 -9.63 10.52
C THR A 92 -18.02 -9.83 10.48
N PHE A 93 -17.32 -8.95 9.78
CA PHE A 93 -15.87 -8.88 9.74
C PHE A 93 -15.35 -8.20 11.01
N THR A 94 -14.28 -8.73 11.59
CA THR A 94 -13.61 -8.19 12.79
C THR A 94 -12.10 -8.32 12.60
N HIS A 95 -11.28 -7.84 13.54
CA HIS A 95 -9.84 -8.06 13.46
C HIS A 95 -9.45 -9.56 13.41
N ASP A 96 -10.12 -10.40 14.20
CA ASP A 96 -9.84 -11.84 14.27
C ASP A 96 -10.40 -12.63 13.07
N ASP A 97 -11.33 -12.03 12.32
CA ASP A 97 -12.03 -12.67 11.21
C ASP A 97 -12.30 -11.65 10.08
N ASP A 98 -11.23 -11.02 9.59
CA ASP A 98 -11.24 -9.91 8.63
C ASP A 98 -11.36 -10.36 7.17
N GLU A 99 -11.37 -11.68 6.95
CA GLU A 99 -11.28 -12.30 5.63
C GLU A 99 -12.52 -13.14 5.28
N LEU A 100 -12.85 -13.16 4.00
CA LEU A 100 -13.69 -14.17 3.39
C LEU A 100 -12.91 -14.82 2.25
N ASP A 101 -12.67 -16.11 2.35
CA ASP A 101 -11.93 -16.89 1.35
C ASP A 101 -12.83 -18.02 0.85
N ASP A 102 -13.11 -18.03 -0.45
CA ASP A 102 -14.06 -18.95 -1.04
C ASP A 102 -13.63 -19.39 -2.45
N LYS A 103 -13.75 -20.69 -2.71
CA LYS A 103 -13.63 -21.29 -4.05
C LYS A 103 -14.85 -20.91 -4.90
N ILE A 104 -14.61 -20.42 -6.11
CA ILE A 104 -15.65 -19.92 -7.01
C ILE A 104 -16.04 -20.94 -8.06
N GLU A 105 -15.08 -21.43 -8.84
CA GLU A 105 -15.31 -22.39 -9.92
C GLU A 105 -14.01 -23.14 -10.25
N GLU A 106 -14.13 -24.35 -10.80
CA GLU A 106 -12.98 -25.14 -11.26
C GLU A 106 -12.27 -24.44 -12.42
N TRP A 107 -10.94 -24.42 -12.37
CA TRP A 107 -10.13 -23.74 -13.37
C TRP A 107 -10.31 -24.31 -14.78
N ASP A 108 -10.39 -25.64 -14.89
CA ASP A 108 -10.62 -26.34 -16.16
C ASP A 108 -11.96 -25.95 -16.80
N LYS A 109 -13.00 -25.70 -15.98
CA LYS A 109 -14.30 -25.24 -16.50
C LYS A 109 -14.21 -23.83 -17.05
N LEU A 110 -13.44 -22.95 -16.40
CA LEU A 110 -13.29 -21.56 -16.83
C LEU A 110 -12.45 -21.43 -18.09
N THR A 111 -11.43 -22.27 -18.24
CA THR A 111 -10.50 -22.23 -19.38
C THR A 111 -10.97 -23.05 -20.58
N ASN A 112 -11.96 -23.94 -20.41
CA ASN A 112 -12.53 -24.69 -21.52
C ASN A 112 -13.27 -23.75 -22.50
N PRO A 113 -12.85 -23.66 -23.78
CA PRO A 113 -13.50 -22.81 -24.79
C PRO A 113 -14.99 -23.08 -24.97
N GLY A 114 -15.45 -24.31 -24.69
CA GLY A 114 -16.86 -24.70 -24.79
C GLY A 114 -17.78 -24.02 -23.76
N ASN A 115 -17.21 -23.57 -22.63
CA ASN A 115 -17.97 -22.97 -21.52
C ASN A 115 -18.06 -21.44 -21.60
N LYS A 116 -17.39 -20.82 -22.58
CA LYS A 116 -17.49 -19.39 -22.90
C LYS A 116 -17.20 -18.45 -21.72
N TYR A 117 -16.28 -18.76 -20.80
CA TYR A 117 -15.89 -17.82 -19.74
C TYR A 117 -14.68 -16.94 -20.11
N LEU A 118 -13.98 -17.27 -21.20
CA LEU A 118 -12.80 -16.58 -21.69
C LEU A 118 -13.17 -15.44 -22.65
N PHE A 119 -13.07 -14.21 -22.17
CA PHE A 119 -13.17 -13.01 -22.99
C PHE A 119 -11.91 -12.81 -23.81
N HIS A 120 -12.06 -12.54 -25.10
CA HIS A 120 -10.93 -12.43 -26.04
C HIS A 120 -9.97 -13.63 -25.95
N GLU A 121 -10.51 -14.83 -25.66
CA GLU A 121 -9.77 -16.09 -25.51
C GLU A 121 -8.71 -16.09 -24.39
N LYS A 122 -8.75 -15.09 -23.49
CA LYS A 122 -7.66 -14.84 -22.54
C LYS A 122 -8.10 -14.43 -21.14
N TYR A 123 -9.19 -13.70 -21.02
CA TYR A 123 -9.52 -13.01 -19.77
C TYR A 123 -10.78 -13.57 -19.13
N ILE A 124 -10.71 -13.86 -17.84
CA ILE A 124 -11.88 -14.17 -17.02
C ILE A 124 -12.25 -12.91 -16.24
N ARG A 125 -13.54 -12.54 -16.26
CA ARG A 125 -14.02 -11.31 -15.63
C ARG A 125 -14.93 -11.62 -14.45
N LEU A 126 -14.55 -11.15 -13.27
CA LEU A 126 -15.33 -11.28 -12.04
C LEU A 126 -15.81 -9.92 -11.57
N LEU A 127 -17.02 -9.90 -11.02
CA LEU A 127 -17.54 -8.78 -10.25
C LEU A 127 -17.72 -9.21 -8.81
N VAL A 128 -17.22 -8.40 -7.87
CA VAL A 128 -17.46 -8.60 -6.44
C VAL A 128 -18.30 -7.43 -5.96
N GLU A 129 -19.57 -7.68 -5.65
CA GLU A 129 -20.46 -6.70 -5.02
C GLU A 129 -20.34 -6.79 -3.51
N ILE A 130 -20.00 -5.68 -2.87
CA ILE A 130 -19.91 -5.58 -1.42
C ILE A 130 -20.96 -4.57 -0.96
N THR A 131 -21.78 -4.98 0.00
CA THR A 131 -22.82 -4.13 0.62
C THR A 131 -22.59 -4.09 2.13
N VAL A 132 -22.29 -2.92 2.65
CA VAL A 132 -22.08 -2.67 4.09
C VAL A 132 -23.40 -2.32 4.75
N HIS A 133 -23.84 -3.13 5.71
CA HIS A 133 -25.08 -2.90 6.46
C HIS A 133 -24.82 -1.95 7.63
N SER A 134 -23.85 -2.30 8.46
CA SER A 134 -23.45 -1.54 9.65
C SER A 134 -21.97 -1.70 9.96
N THR A 135 -21.42 -0.69 10.63
CA THR A 135 -20.04 -0.69 11.11
C THR A 135 -20.04 -0.18 12.54
N THR A 136 -19.25 -0.80 13.41
CA THR A 136 -19.03 -0.36 14.79
C THR A 136 -17.53 -0.23 15.05
N GLY A 137 -17.16 0.54 16.07
CA GLY A 137 -15.76 0.73 16.48
C GLY A 137 -15.01 1.81 15.71
N TRP A 138 -13.72 1.96 16.01
CA TRP A 138 -12.89 3.04 15.48
C TRP A 138 -11.84 2.54 14.48
N LYS A 139 -11.97 3.01 13.24
CA LYS A 139 -10.86 3.65 12.52
C LYS A 139 -11.49 4.63 11.54
N THR A 140 -11.72 5.87 11.95
CA THR A 140 -12.09 6.93 11.01
C THR A 140 -10.89 7.13 10.09
N CYS A 141 -10.88 6.48 8.93
CA CYS A 141 -9.86 6.72 7.93
C CYS A 141 -10.09 8.13 7.34
N HIS A 142 -9.36 9.12 7.85
CA HIS A 142 -9.37 10.48 7.34
C HIS A 142 -8.28 10.58 6.27
N PHE A 143 -8.72 10.74 5.02
CA PHE A 143 -7.87 11.05 3.88
C PHE A 143 -8.47 12.27 3.19
N GLU A 144 -7.71 13.36 3.13
CA GLU A 144 -8.12 14.64 2.58
C GLU A 144 -7.67 14.76 1.12
N GLN A 145 -8.56 15.25 0.24
CA GLN A 145 -8.26 15.51 -1.17
C GLN A 145 -7.68 16.90 -1.39
N PHE A 146 -7.88 17.81 -0.43
CA PHE A 146 -7.48 19.22 -0.47
C PHE A 146 -8.04 19.96 -1.69
N ASP A 147 -9.15 19.50 -2.25
CA ASP A 147 -9.76 20.05 -3.47
C ASP A 147 -10.62 21.29 -3.21
N THR A 148 -10.90 21.58 -1.93
CA THR A 148 -11.73 22.70 -1.51
C THR A 148 -11.03 23.55 -0.44
N PRO A 149 -11.19 24.88 -0.49
CA PRO A 149 -10.65 25.75 0.53
C PRO A 149 -11.38 25.54 1.85
N THR A 150 -10.63 25.53 2.95
CA THR A 150 -11.19 25.50 4.30
C THR A 150 -11.04 26.88 4.91
N GLN A 151 -12.16 27.52 5.23
CA GLN A 151 -12.19 28.90 5.72
C GLN A 151 -11.27 29.06 6.93
N HIS A 152 -10.41 30.08 6.89
CA HIS A 152 -9.40 30.40 7.92
C HIS A 152 -8.27 29.36 8.11
N LEU A 153 -8.27 28.25 7.37
CA LEU A 153 -7.25 27.20 7.49
C LEU A 153 -6.37 27.06 6.23
N THR A 154 -6.89 27.41 5.05
CA THR A 154 -6.13 27.38 3.80
C THR A 154 -5.85 28.80 3.30
N ASP A 155 -4.60 29.09 2.95
CA ASP A 155 -4.10 30.42 2.55
C ASP A 155 -3.19 30.38 1.30
N VAL A 156 -3.06 29.21 0.66
CA VAL A 156 -2.39 29.04 -0.63
C VAL A 156 -2.99 27.88 -1.42
N VAL A 157 -2.90 27.96 -2.75
CA VAL A 157 -3.24 26.87 -3.67
C VAL A 157 -1.95 26.34 -4.30
N LEU A 158 -1.70 25.04 -4.17
CA LEU A 158 -0.64 24.36 -4.92
C LEU A 158 -1.25 23.72 -6.17
N VAL A 159 -0.65 23.98 -7.33
CA VAL A 159 -1.08 23.39 -8.61
C VAL A 159 -0.10 22.30 -9.00
N VAL A 160 -0.57 21.06 -9.04
CA VAL A 160 0.23 19.86 -9.34
C VAL A 160 -0.47 19.06 -10.43
N ASP A 161 0.19 18.83 -11.57
CA ASP A 161 -0.43 18.22 -12.77
C ASP A 161 -1.77 18.87 -13.15
N GLY A 162 -1.87 20.20 -12.99
CA GLY A 162 -3.11 20.95 -13.24
C GLY A 162 -4.21 20.76 -12.19
N LYS A 163 -4.04 19.89 -11.18
CA LYS A 163 -4.96 19.75 -10.03
C LYS A 163 -4.60 20.77 -8.95
N LYS A 164 -5.62 21.42 -8.38
CA LYS A 164 -5.50 22.39 -7.30
C LYS A 164 -5.57 21.71 -5.92
N PHE A 165 -4.67 22.10 -5.02
CA PHE A 165 -4.59 21.66 -3.64
C PHE A 165 -4.62 22.89 -2.71
N HIS A 166 -5.70 23.07 -1.97
CA HIS A 166 -5.88 24.15 -1.00
C HIS A 166 -5.23 23.75 0.34
N VAL A 167 -4.20 24.48 0.74
CA VAL A 167 -3.36 24.12 1.90
C VAL A 167 -2.98 25.35 2.73
N SER A 168 -2.39 25.12 3.90
CA SER A 168 -1.81 26.13 4.78
C SER A 168 -0.31 26.28 4.55
N LYS A 169 0.15 27.51 4.26
CA LYS A 169 1.57 27.89 4.19
C LYS A 169 2.28 27.56 5.50
N GLN A 170 1.66 27.88 6.64
CA GLN A 170 2.25 27.67 7.96
C GLN A 170 2.46 26.18 8.29
N VAL A 171 1.46 25.33 8.04
CA VAL A 171 1.58 23.89 8.31
C VAL A 171 2.70 23.26 7.47
N LEU A 172 2.76 23.58 6.19
CA LEU A 172 3.80 23.07 5.30
C LEU A 172 5.19 23.59 5.69
N ALA A 173 5.34 24.89 5.92
CA ALA A 173 6.62 25.50 6.28
C ALA A 173 7.18 25.02 7.62
N MET A 174 6.31 24.70 8.59
CA MET A 174 6.74 24.15 9.87
C MET A 174 7.36 22.75 9.73
N GLN A 175 6.90 21.98 8.74
CA GLN A 175 7.29 20.58 8.53
C GLN A 175 8.31 20.40 7.41
N SER A 176 8.46 21.38 6.53
CA SER A 176 9.33 21.33 5.35
C SER A 176 10.12 22.61 5.18
N LYS A 177 11.45 22.45 5.10
CA LYS A 177 12.37 23.55 4.81
C LYS A 177 12.23 24.07 3.38
N TYR A 178 11.91 23.20 2.42
CA TYR A 178 11.55 23.59 1.05
C TYR A 178 10.36 24.56 1.05
N PHE A 179 9.24 24.19 1.68
CA PHE A 179 8.04 25.03 1.72
C PHE A 179 8.23 26.28 2.59
N HIS A 180 9.02 26.20 3.66
CA HIS A 180 9.43 27.39 4.41
C HIS A 180 10.14 28.40 3.50
N THR A 181 11.08 27.92 2.69
CA THR A 181 11.86 28.75 1.78
C THR A 181 10.98 29.30 0.65
N LEU A 182 10.09 28.46 0.09
CA LEU A 182 9.15 28.84 -0.97
C LEU A 182 8.18 29.94 -0.54
N PHE A 183 7.62 29.83 0.66
CA PHE A 183 6.57 30.75 1.13
C PHE A 183 7.09 31.97 1.89
N PHE A 184 8.23 31.84 2.59
CA PHE A 184 8.73 32.89 3.49
C PHE A 184 10.11 33.42 3.10
N GLY A 185 10.81 32.78 2.16
CA GLY A 185 12.04 33.31 1.57
C GLY A 185 11.80 34.47 0.61
N ASP A 186 12.87 34.98 0.00
CA ASP A 186 12.82 36.15 -0.89
C ASP A 186 12.52 35.80 -2.36
N PHE A 187 11.74 34.74 -2.56
CA PHE A 187 11.30 34.27 -3.87
C PHE A 187 9.99 34.96 -4.30
N LYS A 188 9.67 34.93 -5.61
CA LYS A 188 8.48 35.61 -6.16
C LYS A 188 7.19 34.97 -5.65
N GLU A 189 7.24 33.66 -5.45
CA GLU A 189 6.19 32.76 -5.00
C GLU A 189 5.66 33.12 -3.61
N LYS A 190 6.43 33.85 -2.80
CA LYS A 190 6.00 34.38 -1.49
C LYS A 190 4.68 35.16 -1.58
N SER A 191 4.53 35.96 -2.63
CA SER A 191 3.36 36.82 -2.85
C SER A 191 2.29 36.18 -3.73
N GLU A 192 2.48 34.93 -4.17
CA GLU A 192 1.52 34.24 -5.02
C GLU A 192 0.44 33.54 -4.20
N GLU A 193 -0.79 33.60 -4.70
CA GLU A 193 -1.95 32.87 -4.17
C GLU A 193 -2.02 31.44 -4.73
N GLU A 194 -1.50 31.23 -5.94
CA GLU A 194 -1.38 29.91 -6.59
C GLU A 194 0.07 29.65 -6.98
N VAL A 195 0.64 28.53 -6.52
CA VAL A 195 2.04 28.15 -6.79
C VAL A 195 2.07 26.81 -7.51
N THR A 196 2.77 26.73 -8.65
CA THR A 196 2.88 25.48 -9.43
C THR A 196 4.03 24.62 -8.92
N ILE A 197 3.75 23.35 -8.64
CA ILE A 197 4.76 22.34 -8.26
C ILE A 197 4.93 21.36 -9.43
N GLY A 198 6.10 21.37 -10.06
CA GLY A 198 6.42 20.50 -11.20
C GLY A 198 6.97 19.12 -10.81
N ASP A 199 7.16 18.25 -11.81
CA ASP A 199 7.82 16.94 -11.72
C ASP A 199 7.27 15.98 -10.64
N VAL A 200 6.00 16.08 -10.27
CA VAL A 200 5.35 15.17 -9.32
C VAL A 200 3.91 14.98 -9.75
N ASN A 201 3.42 13.73 -9.69
CA ASN A 201 2.03 13.49 -10.02
C ASN A 201 1.09 13.90 -8.89
N CYS A 202 -0.11 14.32 -9.25
CA CYS A 202 -1.08 14.83 -8.28
C CYS A 202 -1.51 13.78 -7.24
N TYR A 203 -1.51 12.48 -7.58
CA TYR A 203 -1.93 11.42 -6.67
C TYR A 203 -0.91 11.19 -5.54
N ASP A 204 0.37 11.10 -5.89
CA ASP A 204 1.46 10.91 -4.95
C ASP A 204 1.68 12.17 -4.09
N PHE A 205 1.51 13.35 -4.68
CA PHE A 205 1.53 14.60 -3.92
C PHE A 205 0.39 14.69 -2.89
N CYS A 206 -0.84 14.30 -3.28
CA CYS A 206 -1.98 14.22 -2.37
C CYS A 206 -1.70 13.27 -1.19
N ARG A 207 -1.07 12.13 -1.48
CA ARG A 207 -0.70 11.15 -0.45
C ARG A 207 0.37 11.71 0.49
N LEU A 208 1.38 12.41 -0.03
CA LEU A 208 2.38 13.09 0.79
C LEU A 208 1.74 14.12 1.73
N LEU A 209 0.82 14.94 1.23
CA LEU A 209 0.09 15.92 2.05
C LEU A 209 -0.69 15.23 3.19
N ASN A 210 -1.26 14.05 2.94
CA ASN A 210 -1.92 13.28 4.00
C ASN A 210 -0.94 12.76 5.06
N PHE A 211 0.34 12.56 4.77
CA PHE A 211 1.30 12.31 5.83
C PHE A 211 1.59 13.58 6.65
N VAL A 212 1.55 14.77 6.04
CA VAL A 212 1.88 16.04 6.69
C VAL A 212 0.73 16.59 7.54
N TYR A 213 -0.49 16.51 7.03
CA TYR A 213 -1.70 16.96 7.73
C TYR A 213 -2.23 15.89 8.69
N PRO A 214 -3.07 16.26 9.67
CA PRO A 214 -3.73 15.31 10.57
C PRO A 214 -4.66 14.35 9.81
N SER A 215 -4.11 13.26 9.31
CA SER A 215 -4.82 12.21 8.59
C SER A 215 -4.50 10.84 9.20
N THR A 216 -5.18 9.80 8.73
CA THR A 216 -4.91 8.41 9.11
C THR A 216 -4.06 7.66 8.08
N GLN A 217 -3.34 8.38 7.23
CA GLN A 217 -2.49 7.77 6.23
C GLN A 217 -1.34 7.02 6.91
N GLU A 218 -1.24 5.72 6.62
CA GLU A 218 -0.20 4.83 7.13
C GLU A 218 0.81 4.47 6.03
N PHE A 219 2.03 4.13 6.45
CA PHE A 219 3.04 3.58 5.56
C PHE A 219 2.76 2.10 5.25
N SER A 220 3.14 1.66 4.06
CA SER A 220 3.07 0.28 3.60
C SER A 220 4.21 0.01 2.62
N LYS A 221 4.49 -1.26 2.31
CA LYS A 221 5.50 -1.60 1.29
C LYS A 221 5.21 -0.99 -0.09
N TYR A 222 3.96 -0.65 -0.39
CA TYR A 222 3.55 -0.12 -1.69
C TYR A 222 3.69 1.40 -1.81
N ASN A 223 3.72 2.14 -0.69
CA ASN A 223 3.77 3.60 -0.71
C ASN A 223 5.08 4.18 -0.19
N ILE A 224 5.91 3.37 0.48
CA ILE A 224 7.10 3.84 1.19
C ILE A 224 8.14 4.47 0.25
N ASP A 225 8.40 3.85 -0.91
CA ASP A 225 9.40 4.32 -1.89
C ASP A 225 9.07 5.73 -2.40
N VAL A 226 7.86 5.89 -2.94
CA VAL A 226 7.40 7.17 -3.48
C VAL A 226 7.29 8.22 -2.38
N THR A 227 6.81 7.84 -1.20
CA THR A 227 6.67 8.79 -0.08
C THR A 227 8.02 9.28 0.40
N LEU A 228 9.02 8.41 0.58
CA LEU A 228 10.36 8.80 0.98
C LEU A 228 11.00 9.72 -0.07
N ARG A 229 10.87 9.38 -1.36
CA ARG A 229 11.39 10.19 -2.47
C ARG A 229 10.85 11.62 -2.45
N LEU A 230 9.54 11.77 -2.24
CA LEU A 230 8.91 13.08 -2.17
C LEU A 230 9.20 13.79 -0.85
N ALA A 231 9.25 13.07 0.26
CA ALA A 231 9.61 13.63 1.57
C ALA A 231 11.04 14.20 1.55
N ASP A 232 11.99 13.49 0.94
CA ASP A 232 13.35 13.97 0.74
C ASP A 232 13.39 15.19 -0.18
N ARG A 233 12.77 15.10 -1.37
CA ARG A 233 12.71 16.20 -2.34
C ARG A 233 12.14 17.50 -1.75
N PHE A 234 11.08 17.39 -0.96
CA PHE A 234 10.43 18.53 -0.34
C PHE A 234 10.91 18.76 1.10
N GLU A 235 12.00 18.15 1.53
CA GLU A 235 12.61 18.32 2.86
C GLU A 235 11.61 18.16 4.05
N PHE A 236 10.67 17.20 3.97
CA PHE A 236 9.72 16.87 5.05
C PHE A 236 10.33 15.91 6.08
N TRP A 237 11.08 16.46 7.03
CA TRP A 237 11.79 15.67 8.04
C TRP A 237 10.88 14.74 8.88
N SER A 238 9.69 15.19 9.26
CA SER A 238 8.77 14.42 10.10
C SER A 238 8.10 13.24 9.37
N VAL A 239 7.99 13.33 8.04
CA VAL A 239 7.53 12.22 7.20
C VAL A 239 8.67 11.20 7.09
N THR A 240 9.89 11.66 6.82
CA THR A 240 11.08 10.82 6.73
C THR A 240 11.36 10.06 8.04
N GLU A 241 11.20 10.72 9.21
CA GLU A 241 11.39 10.08 10.51
C GLU A 241 10.35 8.99 10.80
N ARG A 242 9.06 9.24 10.53
CA ARG A 242 8.02 8.21 10.68
C ARG A 242 8.17 7.07 9.67
N ALA A 243 8.62 7.37 8.46
CA ALA A 243 8.95 6.36 7.45
C ALA A 243 10.10 5.45 7.93
N CYS A 244 11.14 6.06 8.51
CA CYS A 244 12.25 5.35 9.15
C CYS A 244 11.74 4.43 10.27
N GLU A 245 10.83 4.91 11.11
CA GLU A 245 10.27 4.12 12.20
C GLU A 245 9.42 2.95 11.71
N PHE A 246 8.59 3.17 10.69
CA PHE A 246 7.85 2.11 10.02
C PHE A 246 8.80 1.04 9.46
N LEU A 247 9.87 1.45 8.77
CA LEU A 247 10.84 0.54 8.15
C LEU A 247 11.57 -0.33 9.18
N LYS A 248 11.84 0.16 10.39
CA LYS A 248 12.44 -0.66 11.46
C LYS A 248 11.53 -1.82 11.86
N HIS A 249 10.22 -1.59 11.94
CA HIS A 249 9.27 -2.55 12.51
C HIS A 249 8.59 -3.46 11.50
N THR A 250 8.45 -3.02 10.24
CA THR A 250 7.74 -3.82 9.22
C THR A 250 8.55 -5.04 8.80
N THR A 251 7.88 -6.19 8.65
CA THR A 251 8.44 -7.41 8.04
C THR A 251 8.17 -7.51 6.55
N GLU A 252 7.34 -6.62 6.00
CA GLU A 252 6.92 -6.63 4.60
C GLU A 252 8.01 -6.15 3.63
N VAL A 253 9.01 -5.44 4.13
CA VAL A 253 10.16 -4.93 3.38
C VAL A 253 11.39 -5.69 3.85
N ASN A 254 12.18 -6.24 2.93
CA ASN A 254 13.37 -7.01 3.30
C ASN A 254 14.52 -6.09 3.78
N VAL A 255 15.49 -6.65 4.50
CA VAL A 255 16.57 -5.87 5.12
C VAL A 255 17.46 -5.16 4.09
N ILE A 256 17.63 -5.72 2.88
CA ILE A 256 18.44 -5.10 1.83
C ILE A 256 17.75 -3.86 1.27
N ASP A 257 16.44 -3.92 1.00
CA ASP A 257 15.67 -2.76 0.57
C ASP A 257 15.69 -1.66 1.65
N LYS A 258 15.59 -2.05 2.94
CA LYS A 258 15.73 -1.09 4.04
C LYS A 258 17.10 -0.43 4.07
N LEU A 259 18.17 -1.17 3.79
CA LEU A 259 19.53 -0.62 3.71
C LEU A 259 19.69 0.32 2.50
N GLU A 260 19.09 0.00 1.34
CA GLU A 260 19.05 0.87 0.17
C GLU A 260 18.36 2.20 0.52
N TYR A 261 17.18 2.16 1.15
CA TYR A 261 16.49 3.35 1.63
C TYR A 261 17.31 4.12 2.67
N ALA A 262 17.97 3.42 3.59
CA ALA A 262 18.76 4.06 4.62
C ALA A 262 19.95 4.83 4.06
N GLU A 263 20.60 4.30 3.02
CA GLU A 263 21.68 4.98 2.33
C GLU A 263 21.17 6.14 1.48
N MET A 264 20.15 5.89 0.64
CA MET A 264 19.59 6.88 -0.29
C MET A 264 19.07 8.14 0.42
N TYR A 265 18.45 7.97 1.59
CA TYR A 265 17.83 9.07 2.35
C TYR A 265 18.56 9.40 3.66
N ASN A 266 19.81 8.94 3.82
CA ASN A 266 20.67 9.21 4.99
C ASN A 266 20.04 8.85 6.35
N LEU A 267 19.31 7.73 6.42
CA LEU A 267 18.60 7.25 7.63
C LEU A 267 19.53 6.40 8.51
N ALA A 268 20.52 7.05 9.14
CA ALA A 268 21.54 6.35 9.95
C ALA A 268 20.94 5.41 11.03
N SER A 269 19.83 5.81 11.65
CA SER A 269 19.17 4.97 12.67
C SER A 269 18.55 3.69 12.08
N LEU A 270 18.05 3.74 10.85
CA LEU A 270 17.56 2.56 10.13
C LEU A 270 18.72 1.67 9.69
N GLN A 271 19.79 2.25 9.16
CA GLN A 271 20.99 1.50 8.75
C GLN A 271 21.54 0.68 9.92
N LYS A 272 21.75 1.33 11.07
CA LYS A 272 22.19 0.66 12.30
C LYS A 272 21.23 -0.45 12.73
N HIS A 273 19.93 -0.17 12.76
CA HIS A 273 18.92 -1.17 13.13
C HIS A 273 18.96 -2.40 12.21
N CYS A 274 19.12 -2.20 10.89
CA CYS A 274 19.23 -3.28 9.92
C CYS A 274 20.49 -4.12 10.14
N LEU A 275 21.66 -3.48 10.35
CA LEU A 275 22.91 -4.18 10.63
C LEU A 275 22.83 -4.97 11.95
N ASP A 276 22.24 -4.40 12.98
CA ASP A 276 22.07 -5.06 14.27
C ASP A 276 21.04 -6.20 14.23
N SER A 277 20.12 -6.20 13.26
CA SER A 277 19.13 -7.26 13.08
C SER A 277 19.73 -8.58 12.58
N PHE A 278 20.92 -8.57 11.98
CA PHE A 278 21.63 -9.80 11.62
C PHE A 278 22.13 -10.49 12.89
N ALA A 279 21.51 -11.62 13.22
CA ALA A 279 21.85 -12.48 14.36
C ALA A 279 22.81 -13.61 13.94
N THR A 280 22.81 -14.00 12.66
CA THR A 280 23.64 -15.11 12.15
C THR A 280 24.32 -14.76 10.83
N LEU A 281 25.44 -15.43 10.53
CA LEU A 281 26.09 -15.33 9.22
C LEU A 281 25.18 -15.78 8.07
N GLN A 282 24.33 -16.77 8.32
CA GLN A 282 23.40 -17.30 7.32
C GLN A 282 22.43 -16.22 6.84
N GLU A 283 21.93 -15.37 7.73
CA GLU A 283 21.07 -14.24 7.35
C GLU A 283 21.80 -13.24 6.46
N ILE A 284 23.08 -12.97 6.72
CA ILE A 284 23.91 -12.09 5.87
C ILE A 284 24.10 -12.72 4.48
N PHE A 285 24.36 -14.03 4.39
CA PHE A 285 24.47 -14.72 3.10
C PHE A 285 23.15 -14.72 2.31
N VAL A 286 22.02 -14.93 2.99
CA VAL A 286 20.70 -14.84 2.34
C VAL A 286 20.45 -13.42 1.84
N ALA A 287 20.83 -12.40 2.63
CA ALA A 287 20.71 -11.01 2.25
C ALA A 287 21.58 -10.67 1.02
N ALA A 288 22.78 -11.25 0.91
CA ALA A 288 23.66 -11.07 -0.25
C ALA A 288 23.07 -11.59 -1.59
N ASN A 289 22.08 -12.48 -1.53
CA ASN A 289 21.40 -13.02 -2.72
C ASN A 289 20.17 -12.20 -3.15
N GLN A 290 19.81 -11.12 -2.43
CA GLN A 290 18.67 -10.28 -2.78
C GLN A 290 18.98 -9.35 -3.96
N ASN A 291 17.97 -9.06 -4.78
CA ASN A 291 18.12 -8.30 -6.03
C ASN A 291 18.79 -6.93 -5.85
N HIS A 292 18.48 -6.23 -4.75
CA HIS A 292 18.99 -4.88 -4.49
C HIS A 292 20.35 -4.85 -3.79
N TYR A 293 20.93 -6.01 -3.44
CA TYR A 293 22.23 -6.06 -2.74
C TYR A 293 23.33 -5.38 -3.55
N ARG A 294 23.30 -5.55 -4.88
CA ARG A 294 24.28 -4.96 -5.81
C ARG A 294 24.18 -3.44 -5.94
N LYS A 295 23.12 -2.82 -5.42
CA LYS A 295 22.93 -1.37 -5.44
C LYS A 295 23.49 -0.69 -4.19
N LEU A 296 23.80 -1.44 -3.14
CA LEU A 296 24.37 -0.90 -1.92
C LEU A 296 25.79 -0.36 -2.17
N SER A 297 26.16 0.74 -1.53
CA SER A 297 27.53 1.25 -1.61
C SER A 297 28.55 0.33 -0.94
N ASP A 298 29.81 0.48 -1.34
CA ASP A 298 30.96 -0.13 -0.68
C ASP A 298 31.01 0.15 0.83
N ALA A 299 30.52 1.32 1.27
CA ALA A 299 30.43 1.66 2.68
C ALA A 299 29.43 0.76 3.43
N THR A 300 28.22 0.62 2.91
CA THR A 300 27.20 -0.27 3.48
C THR A 300 27.65 -1.74 3.42
N LEU A 301 28.26 -2.18 2.32
CA LEU A 301 28.81 -3.53 2.18
C LEU A 301 29.94 -3.80 3.18
N SER A 302 30.81 -2.83 3.42
CA SER A 302 31.88 -2.92 4.43
C SER A 302 31.31 -3.07 5.84
N LEU A 303 30.24 -2.34 6.17
CA LEU A 303 29.57 -2.47 7.47
C LEU A 303 28.89 -3.84 7.63
N MET A 304 28.29 -4.38 6.57
CA MET A 304 27.74 -5.75 6.59
C MET A 304 28.85 -6.79 6.80
N PHE A 305 30.00 -6.62 6.15
CA PHE A 305 31.15 -7.51 6.35
C PHE A 305 31.69 -7.43 7.78
N GLN A 306 31.85 -6.22 8.32
CA GLN A 306 32.24 -6.01 9.72
C GLN A 306 31.27 -6.69 10.68
N ARG A 307 29.96 -6.54 10.45
CA ARG A 307 28.96 -7.25 11.25
C ARG A 307 29.13 -8.77 11.18
N GLY A 308 29.43 -9.32 10.00
CA GLY A 308 29.74 -10.73 9.84
C GLY A 308 30.98 -11.17 10.64
N ALA A 309 32.04 -10.36 10.63
CA ALA A 309 33.24 -10.60 11.42
C ALA A 309 32.95 -10.62 12.93
N ASP A 310 32.17 -9.65 13.43
CA ASP A 310 31.77 -9.58 14.85
C ASP A 310 30.97 -10.83 15.29
N LEU A 311 30.13 -11.36 14.41
CA LEU A 311 29.35 -12.58 14.67
C LEU A 311 30.26 -13.82 14.73
N MET A 312 31.30 -13.90 13.89
CA MET A 312 32.30 -14.98 13.94
C MET A 312 33.11 -14.97 15.24
N GLU A 313 33.57 -13.79 15.66
CA GLU A 313 34.34 -13.66 16.90
C GLU A 313 33.50 -14.07 18.13
N LYS A 314 32.24 -13.64 18.18
CA LYS A 314 31.31 -14.05 19.24
C LYS A 314 31.04 -15.55 19.22
N GLY A 315 30.84 -16.16 18.06
CA GLY A 315 30.65 -17.62 17.94
C GLY A 315 31.86 -18.44 18.42
N ASN A 316 33.07 -17.94 18.20
CA ASN A 316 34.31 -18.59 18.65
C ASN A 316 34.57 -18.43 20.16
N LEU A 317 34.08 -17.35 20.79
CA LEU A 317 34.18 -17.15 22.25
C LEU A 317 33.27 -18.06 23.08
N TYR A 318 32.25 -18.67 22.46
CA TYR A 318 31.31 -19.60 23.10
C TYR A 318 31.45 -21.06 22.63
N SER A 319 32.47 -21.38 21.84
CA SER A 319 32.83 -22.76 21.49
C SER A 319 33.88 -23.27 22.50
N PRO A 320 33.68 -24.45 23.13
CA PRO A 320 34.45 -24.91 24.30
C PRO A 320 35.94 -25.17 24.06
#